data_AF-A0A368G787-F1
#
_entry.id   AF-A0A368G787-F1
#
_cell.length_a   1.000
_cell.length_b   1.000
_cell.length_c   1.000
_cell.angle_alpha   90.00
_cell.angle_beta   90.00
_cell.angle_gamma   90.00
#
_symmetry.space_group_name_H-M   'P 1'
#
loop_
_entity.id
_entity.type
_entity.pdbx_description
1 polymer ?
#
loop_
_entity_poly.entity_id
_entity_poly.type
_entity_poly.pdbx_seq_one_letter_code
_entity_poly.pdbx_strand_id
1 'polypeptide(L)'
;MIERYGDKPVDVGITIHVSSISAVSEVDMDFTLDFYMRQTWQDPRLAFGTLDLGMAKQITSLTVGVDYLDRLWKPDTFFPNEKKSFFHVATTHNSFLRIDSDGTVFTSQR
;
A
#
# COMPACT_ATOMS: atom_id res chain seq x y z
N MET A 1 -11.60 14.80 6.33
CA MET A 1 -10.44 14.61 5.42
C MET A 1 -10.64 15.60 4.29
N ILE A 2 -9.69 16.52 4.02
CA ILE A 2 -9.86 17.54 2.98
C ILE A 2 -9.42 16.91 1.65
N GLU A 3 -10.37 16.55 0.81
CA GLU A 3 -10.12 16.22 -0.59
C GLU A 3 -9.77 17.52 -1.33
N ARG A 4 -8.54 17.63 -1.83
CA ARG A 4 -8.13 18.77 -2.65
C ARG A 4 -8.51 18.53 -4.10
N TYR A 5 -9.75 18.89 -4.44
CA TYR A 5 -10.17 18.99 -5.84
C TYR A 5 -9.36 20.12 -6.53
N GLY A 6 -8.43 19.77 -7.43
CA GLY A 6 -7.70 20.73 -8.27
C GLY A 6 -6.17 20.73 -8.15
N ASP A 7 -5.58 19.95 -7.25
CA ASP A 7 -4.13 19.71 -7.23
C ASP A 7 -3.73 18.64 -8.28
N LYS A 8 -2.42 18.52 -8.56
CA LYS A 8 -1.90 17.50 -9.49
C LYS A 8 -2.37 16.09 -9.08
N PRO A 9 -2.65 15.21 -10.05
CA PRO A 9 -3.02 13.83 -9.74
C PRO A 9 -1.92 13.15 -8.91
N VAL A 10 -2.33 12.25 -8.02
CA VAL A 10 -1.40 11.42 -7.27
C VAL A 10 -0.99 10.25 -8.14
N ASP A 11 0.30 10.18 -8.49
CA ASP A 11 0.86 9.02 -9.17
C ASP A 11 1.00 7.86 -8.17
N VAL A 12 0.31 6.76 -8.46
CA VAL A 12 0.33 5.54 -7.65
C VAL A 12 1.09 4.46 -8.41
N GLY A 13 2.29 4.12 -7.93
CA GLY A 13 3.05 2.98 -8.40
C GLY A 13 2.49 1.69 -7.82
N ILE A 14 2.17 0.72 -8.66
CA ILE A 14 1.67 -0.60 -8.26
C ILE A 14 2.65 -1.66 -8.74
N THR A 15 2.99 -2.61 -7.86
CA THR A 15 3.76 -3.79 -8.21
C THR A 15 3.07 -5.03 -7.67
N ILE A 16 2.85 -6.01 -8.53
CA ILE A 16 2.27 -7.30 -8.16
C ILE A 16 3.36 -8.36 -8.29
N HIS A 17 3.55 -9.13 -7.23
CA HIS A 17 4.39 -10.33 -7.23
C HIS A 17 3.51 -11.56 -7.06
N VAL A 18 3.30 -12.31 -8.13
CA VAL A 18 2.50 -13.54 -8.11
C VAL A 18 3.30 -14.66 -7.47
N SER A 19 2.77 -15.21 -6.39
CA SER A 19 3.35 -16.35 -5.68
C SER A 19 2.81 -17.67 -6.22
N SER A 20 1.52 -17.72 -6.53
CA SER A 20 0.87 -18.94 -7.00
C SER A 20 -0.31 -18.61 -7.92
N ILE A 21 -0.53 -19.49 -8.89
CA ILE A 21 -1.76 -19.57 -9.67
C ILE A 21 -2.30 -20.98 -9.47
N SER A 22 -3.53 -21.10 -9.00
CA SER A 22 -4.11 -22.39 -8.63
C SER A 22 -5.60 -22.47 -9.00
N ALA A 23 -6.21 -23.64 -8.81
CA ALA A 23 -7.64 -23.88 -8.98
C ALA A 23 -8.22 -23.34 -10.31
N VAL A 24 -7.53 -23.60 -11.42
CA VAL A 24 -7.99 -23.19 -12.76
C VAL A 24 -9.21 -24.03 -13.14
N SER A 25 -10.37 -23.41 -13.25
CA SER A 25 -11.62 -24.01 -13.74
C SER A 25 -11.87 -23.58 -15.18
N GLU A 26 -11.83 -24.54 -16.10
CA GLU A 26 -12.20 -24.31 -17.51
C GLU A 26 -13.72 -24.14 -17.67
N VAL A 27 -14.50 -24.86 -16.86
CA VAL A 27 -15.98 -24.83 -16.90
C VAL A 27 -16.50 -23.48 -16.41
N ASP A 28 -15.94 -22.97 -15.31
CA ASP A 28 -16.37 -21.69 -14.73
C ASP A 28 -15.59 -20.51 -15.30
N MET A 29 -14.53 -20.76 -16.06
CA MET A 29 -13.57 -19.76 -16.56
C MET A 29 -13.03 -18.89 -15.41
N ASP A 30 -12.45 -19.51 -14.39
CA ASP A 30 -11.77 -18.81 -13.30
C ASP A 30 -10.51 -19.53 -12.80
N PHE A 31 -9.78 -18.81 -11.95
CA PHE A 31 -8.55 -19.25 -11.32
C PHE A 31 -8.36 -18.49 -10.01
N THR A 32 -7.59 -19.07 -9.11
CA THR A 32 -7.20 -18.45 -7.84
C THR A 32 -5.78 -17.92 -7.97
N LEU A 33 -5.57 -16.67 -7.52
CA LEU A 33 -4.26 -16.03 -7.44
C LEU A 33 -3.85 -15.81 -5.99
N ASP A 34 -2.63 -16.22 -5.66
CA ASP A 34 -1.92 -15.73 -4.48
C ASP A 34 -0.82 -14.77 -4.93
N PHE A 35 -0.86 -13.53 -4.46
CA PHE A 35 0.14 -12.53 -4.81
C PHE A 35 0.43 -11.57 -3.66
N TYR A 36 1.58 -10.92 -3.73
CA TYR A 36 1.87 -9.74 -2.93
C TYR A 36 1.61 -8.50 -3.76
N MET A 37 0.81 -7.59 -3.24
CA MET A 37 0.56 -6.29 -3.83
C MET A 37 1.35 -5.23 -3.09
N ARG A 38 2.16 -4.46 -3.82
CA ARG A 38 2.87 -3.31 -3.31
C ARG A 38 2.34 -2.05 -3.97
N GLN A 39 2.14 -1.02 -3.17
CA GLN A 39 1.76 0.30 -3.65
C GLN A 39 2.75 1.33 -3.14
N THR A 40 2.98 2.36 -3.95
CA THR A 40 3.81 3.49 -3.60
C THR A 40 3.15 4.76 -4.11
N TRP A 41 3.02 5.76 -3.25
CA TRP A 41 2.53 7.08 -3.64
C TRP A 41 3.26 8.15 -2.82
N GLN A 42 3.25 9.38 -3.30
CA GLN A 42 3.83 10.51 -2.58
C GLN A 42 2.71 11.29 -1.87
N ASP A 43 2.83 11.46 -0.56
CA ASP A 43 1.96 12.32 0.25
C ASP A 43 2.79 13.39 0.97
N PRO A 44 2.84 14.63 0.45
CA PRO A 44 3.61 15.72 1.05
C PRO A 44 3.23 16.05 2.50
N ARG A 45 2.03 15.67 2.97
CA ARG A 45 1.58 15.89 4.35
C ARG A 45 2.32 15.00 5.35
N LEU A 46 2.95 13.93 4.87
CA LEU A 46 3.72 12.98 5.67
C LEU A 46 5.23 13.22 5.61
N ALA A 47 5.69 14.26 4.89
CA ALA A 47 7.11 14.60 4.83
C ALA A 47 7.61 15.09 6.20
N PHE A 48 8.70 14.50 6.68
CA PHE A 48 9.32 14.84 7.98
C PHE A 48 10.82 15.14 7.89
N GLY A 49 11.40 15.11 6.69
CA GLY A 49 12.84 15.35 6.50
C GLY A 49 13.35 16.73 6.89
N THR A 50 12.45 17.73 6.98
CA THR A 50 12.78 19.10 7.37
C THR A 50 12.46 19.42 8.83
N LEU A 51 11.91 18.47 9.61
CA LEU A 51 11.69 18.70 11.03
C LEU A 51 13.03 18.68 11.77
N ASP A 52 13.36 19.77 12.44
CA ASP A 52 14.43 19.80 13.43
C ASP A 52 13.96 19.06 14.69
N LEU A 53 14.21 17.75 14.70
CA LEU A 53 13.85 16.87 15.81
C LEU A 53 14.93 16.82 16.91
N GLY A 54 15.95 17.69 16.86
CA GLY A 54 17.06 17.67 17.83
C GLY A 54 17.86 16.37 17.82
N MET A 55 17.71 15.54 16.78
CA MET A 55 18.42 14.27 16.63
C MET A 55 19.69 14.47 15.80
N ALA A 56 20.82 14.00 16.31
CA ALA A 56 22.12 14.04 15.63
C ALA A 56 22.18 13.26 14.30
N LYS A 57 21.14 12.47 14.00
CA LYS A 57 21.00 11.66 12.80
C LYS A 57 19.66 11.97 12.13
N GLN A 58 19.70 12.41 10.88
CA GLN A 58 18.51 12.60 10.06
C GLN A 58 17.82 11.24 9.85
N ILE A 59 16.53 11.15 10.21
CA ILE A 59 15.71 9.96 9.94
C ILE A 59 15.33 9.98 8.46
N THR A 60 15.72 8.94 7.72
CA THR A 60 15.43 8.83 6.29
C THR A 60 14.13 8.08 6.00
N SER A 61 13.71 7.20 6.92
CA SER A 61 12.53 6.36 6.76
C SER A 61 11.94 5.95 8.11
N LEU A 62 10.62 5.93 8.20
CA LEU A 62 9.87 5.46 9.35
C LEU A 62 9.05 4.22 8.97
N THR A 63 9.33 3.11 9.64
CA THR A 63 8.50 1.90 9.55
C THR A 63 7.44 1.97 10.65
N VAL A 64 6.17 1.91 10.27
CA VAL A 64 5.04 2.05 11.20
C VAL A 64 4.19 0.78 11.13
N GLY A 65 3.46 0.48 12.20
CA GLY A 65 2.45 -0.58 12.16
C GLY A 65 1.40 -0.31 11.08
N VAL A 66 0.94 -1.37 10.42
CA VAL A 66 -0.06 -1.27 9.35
C VAL A 66 -1.36 -0.61 9.81
N ASP A 67 -1.71 -0.70 11.09
CA ASP A 67 -2.91 -0.10 11.67
C ASP A 67 -3.01 1.42 11.44
N TYR A 68 -1.90 2.08 11.14
CA TYR A 68 -1.88 3.49 10.77
C TYR A 68 -2.37 3.77 9.35
N LEU A 69 -2.38 2.78 8.44
CA LEU A 69 -2.97 2.92 7.10
C LEU A 69 -4.46 3.26 7.14
N ASP A 70 -5.17 2.91 8.22
CA ASP A 70 -6.59 3.26 8.38
C ASP A 70 -6.80 4.73 8.78
N ARG A 71 -5.74 5.39 9.26
CA ARG A 71 -5.74 6.81 9.60
C ARG A 71 -5.20 7.70 8.49
N LEU A 72 -4.56 7.11 7.49
CA LEU A 72 -3.96 7.79 6.35
C LEU A 72 -4.89 7.73 5.14
N TRP A 73 -4.74 8.70 4.25
CA TRP A 73 -5.30 8.54 2.91
C TRP A 73 -4.53 7.44 2.18
N LYS A 74 -5.26 6.54 1.52
CA LYS A 74 -4.72 5.47 0.68
C LYS A 74 -5.52 5.39 -0.62
N PRO A 75 -4.92 4.92 -1.73
CA PRO A 75 -5.65 4.73 -2.97
C PRO A 75 -6.65 3.57 -2.86
N ASP A 76 -7.89 3.80 -3.30
CA ASP A 76 -8.96 2.78 -3.34
C ASP A 76 -8.77 1.83 -4.53
N THR A 77 -7.74 0.99 -4.49
CA THR A 77 -7.48 0.03 -5.57
C THR A 77 -8.37 -1.19 -5.47
N PHE A 78 -9.06 -1.52 -6.56
CA PHE A 78 -9.97 -2.67 -6.65
C PHE A 78 -9.74 -3.45 -7.96
N PHE A 79 -10.14 -4.72 -7.96
CA PHE A 79 -10.03 -5.60 -9.14
C PHE A 79 -11.41 -5.76 -9.78
N PRO A 80 -11.67 -5.17 -10.96
CA PRO A 80 -13.01 -5.12 -11.55
C PRO A 80 -13.55 -6.49 -12.00
N ASN A 81 -12.68 -7.45 -12.30
CA ASN A 81 -13.03 -8.80 -12.75
C ASN A 81 -12.90 -9.86 -11.65
N GLU A 82 -12.81 -9.43 -10.41
CA GLU A 82 -12.76 -10.32 -9.26
C GLU A 82 -14.13 -10.97 -9.05
N LYS A 83 -14.18 -12.31 -9.13
CA LYS A 83 -15.39 -13.07 -8.71
C LYS A 83 -15.50 -13.16 -7.19
N LYS A 84 -14.38 -13.38 -6.50
CA LYS A 84 -14.20 -13.36 -5.04
C LYS A 84 -12.74 -13.06 -4.68
N SER A 85 -12.50 -12.11 -3.78
CA SER A 85 -11.21 -11.85 -3.14
C SER A 85 -11.35 -12.05 -1.65
N PHE A 86 -10.34 -12.70 -1.09
CA PHE A 86 -10.14 -12.79 0.34
C PHE A 86 -8.79 -12.14 0.62
N PHE A 87 -8.80 -10.99 1.29
CA PHE A 87 -7.59 -10.52 1.94
C PHE A 87 -7.19 -11.59 2.97
N HIS A 88 -5.93 -12.05 2.93
CA HIS A 88 -5.46 -13.06 3.87
C HIS A 88 -5.35 -12.42 5.27
N VAL A 89 -6.46 -12.36 6.02
CA VAL A 89 -6.51 -11.94 7.43
C VAL A 89 -5.86 -12.98 8.36
N ALA A 90 -5.36 -14.09 7.81
CA ALA A 90 -4.86 -15.22 8.56
C ALA A 90 -3.49 -14.94 9.21
N THR A 91 -3.54 -14.70 10.52
CA THR A 91 -2.53 -14.98 11.56
C THR A 91 -1.34 -14.05 11.77
N THR A 92 -0.98 -13.17 10.83
CA THR A 92 -0.17 -11.98 11.10
C THR A 92 -0.57 -10.96 10.05
N HIS A 93 -0.77 -9.68 10.39
CA HIS A 93 -0.78 -8.62 9.38
C HIS A 93 0.60 -8.63 8.70
N ASN A 94 0.77 -9.42 7.64
CA ASN A 94 1.95 -9.40 6.76
C ASN A 94 1.85 -8.19 5.84
N SER A 95 1.55 -7.06 6.47
CA SER A 95 1.37 -5.79 5.84
C SER A 95 2.39 -4.85 6.42
N PHE A 96 3.16 -4.24 5.53
CA PHE A 96 4.26 -3.37 5.87
C PHE A 96 3.89 -1.95 5.46
N LEU A 97 4.11 -0.98 6.35
CA LEU A 97 3.97 0.45 6.05
C LEU A 97 5.31 1.13 6.33
N ARG A 98 5.83 1.82 5.31
CA ARG A 98 7.01 2.68 5.42
C ARG A 98 6.71 4.05 4.84
N ILE A 99 7.18 5.07 5.53
CA ILE A 99 7.09 6.47 5.10
C ILE A 99 8.51 7.02 5.04
N ASP A 100 8.95 7.44 3.87
CA ASP A 100 10.24 8.09 3.67
C ASP A 100 10.18 9.58 4.01
N SER A 101 11.35 10.17 4.26
CA SER A 101 11.46 11.55 4.77
C SER A 101 10.87 12.61 3.84
N ASP A 102 10.74 12.32 2.55
CA ASP A 102 10.12 13.14 1.51
C ASP A 102 8.59 12.97 1.41
N GLY A 103 7.99 12.14 2.26
CA GLY A 103 6.57 11.83 2.24
C GLY A 103 6.18 10.69 1.29
N THR A 104 7.15 9.97 0.72
CA THR A 104 6.87 8.77 -0.07
C THR A 104 6.36 7.65 0.85
N VAL A 105 5.16 7.16 0.59
CA VAL A 105 4.53 6.07 1.31
C VAL A 105 4.69 4.78 0.52
N PHE A 106 5.18 3.74 1.18
CA PHE A 106 5.28 2.39 0.64
C PHE A 106 4.46 1.43 1.50
N THR A 107 3.61 0.65 0.84
CA THR A 107 2.84 -0.42 1.48
C THR A 107 2.97 -1.73 0.70
N SER A 108 3.01 -2.83 1.44
CA SER A 108 2.96 -4.19 0.89
C SER A 108 1.86 -4.96 1.61
N GLN A 109 1.05 -5.70 0.86
CA GLN A 109 -0.03 -6.57 1.35
C GLN A 109 0.04 -7.92 0.62
N ARG A 110 -0.58 -8.95 1.19
CA ARG A 110 -0.75 -10.28 0.60
C ARG A 110 -2.22 -10.61 0.48
#